data_AF-A0A5Q0MTX6-F1
#
_entry.id   AF-A0A5Q0MTX6-F1
#
_cell.length_a   1.000
_cell.length_b   1.000
_cell.length_c   1.000
_cell.angle_alpha   90.00
_cell.angle_beta   90.00
_cell.angle_gamma   90.00
#
_symmetry.space_group_name_H-M   'P 1'
#
loop_
_entity.id
_entity.type
_entity.pdbx_description
1 polymer ?
#
loop_
_entity_poly.entity_id
_entity_poly.type
_entity_poly.pdbx_seq_one_letter_code
_entity_poly.pdbx_strand_id
1 'polypeptide(L)'
;MSAPVSPQLKDLPKVNLDLKSELEGFKTVNMKKAETHEKNVLPTAEDVATEKTQKALLQGVEAFDTGKLKHTETQEKNPLPDKDAIEQERGKQNLIAGIENFDPRKLKHTETQEKNPLPTKEAIDEEKKA
;
A
#
# COMPACT_ATOMS: atom_id res chain seq x y z
N MET A 1 5.44 -16.33 45.54
CA MET A 1 4.42 -16.23 44.49
C MET A 1 3.54 -17.46 44.57
N SER A 2 2.44 -17.43 45.31
CA SER A 2 1.60 -18.62 45.52
C SER A 2 0.89 -19.01 44.23
N ALA A 3 1.02 -20.28 43.86
CA ALA A 3 0.35 -20.90 42.71
C ALA A 3 -1.18 -20.80 42.81
N PRO A 4 -1.91 -20.70 41.69
CA PRO A 4 -3.37 -20.65 41.72
C PRO A 4 -3.91 -21.97 42.30
N VAL A 5 -4.52 -21.89 43.47
CA VAL A 5 -5.21 -23.02 44.10
C VAL A 5 -6.43 -23.35 43.25
N SER A 6 -6.47 -24.55 42.67
CA SER A 6 -7.67 -25.04 41.98
C SER A 6 -8.83 -25.16 42.98
N PRO A 7 -10.03 -24.66 42.67
CA PRO A 7 -11.16 -24.72 43.58
C PRO A 7 -11.51 -26.18 43.91
N GLN A 8 -11.71 -26.49 45.19
CA GLN A 8 -12.11 -27.83 45.62
C GLN A 8 -13.60 -28.04 45.37
N LEU A 9 -14.03 -29.29 45.11
CA LEU A 9 -15.42 -29.64 44.72
C LEU A 9 -16.51 -29.04 45.63
N LYS A 10 -16.19 -28.88 46.92
CA LYS A 10 -17.08 -28.31 47.95
C LYS A 10 -17.28 -26.80 47.83
N ASP A 11 -16.36 -26.11 47.17
CA ASP A 11 -16.35 -24.65 47.02
C ASP A 11 -16.98 -24.20 45.69
N LEU A 12 -17.29 -25.14 44.80
CA LEU A 12 -18.05 -24.85 43.58
C LEU A 12 -19.55 -24.70 43.92
N PRO A 13 -20.25 -23.75 43.28
CA PRO A 13 -21.69 -23.60 43.46
C PRO A 13 -22.39 -24.90 43.06
N LYS A 14 -23.21 -25.43 43.97
CA LYS A 14 -23.98 -26.65 43.71
C LYS A 14 -25.00 -26.35 42.61
N VAL A 15 -24.95 -27.13 41.53
CA VAL A 15 -25.92 -27.07 40.44
C VAL A 15 -27.30 -27.29 41.05
N ASN A 16 -28.26 -26.41 40.73
CA ASN A 16 -29.63 -26.54 41.19
C ASN A 16 -30.18 -27.92 40.77
N LEU A 17 -30.84 -28.62 41.71
CA LEU A 17 -31.42 -29.95 41.52
C LEU A 17 -32.34 -30.02 40.29
N ASP A 18 -33.08 -28.95 40.02
CA ASP A 18 -33.99 -28.86 38.87
C ASP A 18 -33.20 -28.89 37.55
N LEU A 19 -32.12 -28.10 37.45
CA LEU A 19 -31.26 -28.04 36.27
C LEU A 19 -30.52 -29.37 36.02
N LYS A 20 -30.09 -30.05 37.10
CA LYS A 20 -29.46 -31.38 36.99
C LYS A 20 -30.44 -32.42 36.43
N SER A 21 -31.69 -32.38 36.89
CA SER A 21 -32.75 -33.29 36.41
C SER A 21 -33.12 -33.01 34.95
N GLU A 22 -33.16 -31.75 34.55
CA GLU A 22 -33.44 -31.34 33.17
C GLU A 22 -32.32 -31.73 32.19
N LEU A 23 -31.06 -31.64 32.61
CA LEU A 23 -29.90 -32.11 31.84
C LEU A 23 -29.85 -33.64 31.72
N GLU A 24 -30.18 -34.37 32.79
CA GLU A 24 -30.25 -35.84 32.77
C GLU A 24 -31.42 -36.34 31.90
N GLY A 25 -32.53 -35.60 31.87
CA GLY A 25 -33.66 -35.83 30.98
C GLY A 25 -33.50 -35.26 29.56
N PHE A 26 -32.36 -34.63 29.24
CA PHE A 26 -32.16 -33.94 27.97
C PHE A 26 -32.13 -34.93 26.82
N LYS A 27 -33.22 -34.95 26.06
CA LYS A 27 -33.35 -35.78 24.87
C LYS A 27 -32.72 -35.08 23.68
N THR A 28 -31.53 -35.53 23.28
CA THR A 28 -30.82 -35.04 22.08
C THR A 28 -31.62 -35.19 20.79
N VAL A 29 -32.67 -36.02 20.78
CA VAL A 29 -33.64 -36.12 19.68
C VAL A 29 -34.49 -34.87 19.50
N ASN A 30 -34.61 -34.02 20.52
CA ASN A 30 -35.34 -32.75 20.45
C ASN A 30 -34.48 -31.62 19.86
N MET A 31 -33.17 -31.83 19.68
CA MET A 31 -32.33 -30.88 18.96
C MET A 31 -32.67 -30.92 17.48
N LYS A 32 -32.81 -29.74 16.87
CA LYS A 32 -32.94 -29.62 15.41
C LYS A 32 -31.71 -30.26 14.77
N LYS A 33 -31.94 -31.21 13.85
CA LYS A 33 -30.85 -31.76 13.04
C LYS A 33 -30.28 -30.64 12.18
N ALA A 34 -28.98 -30.42 12.26
CA ALA A 34 -28.27 -29.55 11.34
C ALA A 34 -27.82 -30.41 10.15
N GLU A 35 -28.26 -30.05 8.95
CA GLU A 35 -27.94 -30.78 7.72
C GLU A 35 -26.59 -30.29 7.19
N THR A 36 -25.54 -31.10 7.35
CA THR A 36 -24.21 -30.78 6.82
C THR A 36 -24.15 -31.18 5.35
N HIS A 37 -24.05 -30.18 4.47
CA HIS A 37 -23.91 -30.40 3.02
C HIS A 37 -22.44 -30.39 2.63
N GLU A 38 -21.91 -31.53 2.18
CA GLU A 38 -20.61 -31.60 1.52
C GLU A 38 -20.75 -31.14 0.06
N LYS A 39 -20.20 -29.96 -0.27
CA LYS A 39 -20.28 -29.40 -1.62
C LYS A 39 -19.21 -30.02 -2.53
N ASN A 40 -19.36 -31.30 -2.86
CA ASN A 40 -18.61 -31.94 -3.95
C ASN A 40 -19.29 -31.61 -5.28
N VAL A 41 -19.18 -30.35 -5.71
CA VAL A 41 -19.71 -29.92 -7.00
C VAL A 41 -18.76 -30.41 -8.08
N LEU A 42 -19.28 -31.20 -9.02
CA LEU A 42 -18.51 -31.60 -10.19
C LEU A 42 -18.21 -30.36 -11.05
N PRO A 43 -17.06 -30.30 -11.72
CA PRO A 43 -16.78 -29.25 -12.70
C PRO A 43 -17.95 -29.16 -13.69
N THR A 44 -18.40 -27.94 -13.96
CA THR A 44 -19.46 -27.70 -14.92
C THR A 44 -18.95 -27.95 -16.35
N ALA A 45 -19.88 -28.14 -17.29
CA ALA A 45 -19.51 -28.24 -18.71
C ALA A 45 -18.78 -26.99 -19.21
N GLU A 46 -19.05 -25.83 -18.62
CA GLU A 46 -18.37 -24.56 -18.91
C GLU A 46 -16.93 -24.58 -18.39
N ASP A 47 -16.69 -25.10 -17.17
CA ASP A 47 -15.35 -25.24 -16.60
C ASP A 47 -14.46 -26.12 -17.48
N VAL A 48 -14.99 -27.24 -17.98
CA VAL A 48 -14.26 -28.16 -18.86
C VAL A 48 -14.00 -27.53 -20.24
N ALA A 49 -14.96 -26.78 -20.78
CA ALA A 49 -14.82 -26.11 -22.07
C ALA A 49 -13.77 -24.98 -22.02
N THR A 50 -13.77 -24.20 -20.94
CA THR A 50 -12.78 -23.14 -20.71
C THR A 50 -11.39 -23.73 -20.51
N GLU A 51 -11.25 -24.79 -19.70
CA GLU A 51 -9.97 -25.49 -19.51
C GLU A 51 -9.41 -26.04 -20.82
N LYS A 52 -10.25 -26.67 -21.64
CA LYS A 52 -9.83 -27.19 -22.96
C LYS A 52 -9.35 -26.08 -23.88
N THR A 53 -10.02 -24.93 -23.85
CA THR A 53 -9.65 -23.76 -24.65
C THR A 53 -8.32 -23.17 -24.19
N GLN A 54 -8.13 -23.01 -22.88
CA GLN A 54 -6.86 -22.54 -22.31
C GLN A 54 -5.72 -23.50 -22.65
N LYS A 55 -5.93 -24.80 -22.47
CA LYS A 55 -4.92 -25.82 -22.80
C LYS A 55 -4.53 -25.79 -24.27
N ALA A 56 -5.49 -25.63 -25.18
CA ALA A 56 -5.22 -25.50 -26.61
C ALA A 56 -4.42 -24.24 -26.93
N LEU A 57 -4.72 -23.12 -26.26
CA LEU A 57 -3.96 -21.87 -26.41
C LEU A 57 -2.51 -22.04 -25.94
N LEU A 58 -2.31 -22.63 -24.75
CA LEU A 58 -0.98 -22.89 -24.20
C LEU A 58 -0.17 -23.78 -25.14
N GLN A 59 -0.74 -24.88 -25.61
CA GLN A 59 -0.09 -25.77 -26.58
C GLN A 59 0.25 -25.05 -27.89
N GLY A 60 -0.63 -24.18 -28.36
CA GLY A 60 -0.40 -23.37 -29.55
C GLY A 60 0.78 -22.40 -29.40
N VAL A 61 0.96 -21.81 -28.20
CA VAL A 61 2.09 -20.94 -27.88
C VAL A 61 3.38 -21.74 -27.67
N GLU A 62 3.32 -22.87 -26.97
CA GLU A 62 4.48 -23.76 -26.76
C GLU A 62 5.02 -24.34 -28.07
N ALA A 63 4.13 -24.74 -28.97
CA ALA A 63 4.48 -25.27 -30.28
C ALA A 63 4.67 -24.18 -31.35
N PHE A 64 4.61 -22.90 -30.97
CA PHE A 64 4.74 -21.81 -31.92
C PHE A 64 6.17 -21.75 -32.47
N ASP A 65 6.28 -21.95 -33.79
CA ASP A 65 7.53 -21.85 -34.51
C ASP A 65 7.88 -20.38 -34.77
N THR A 66 8.91 -19.88 -34.06
CA THR A 66 9.42 -18.52 -34.19
C THR A 66 10.02 -18.25 -35.58
N GLY A 67 10.37 -19.28 -36.36
CA GLY A 67 10.80 -19.15 -37.75
C GLY A 67 9.68 -18.71 -38.71
N LYS A 68 8.41 -18.80 -38.28
CA LYS A 68 7.25 -18.28 -39.03
C LYS A 68 7.01 -16.79 -38.81
N LEU A 69 7.73 -16.16 -37.87
CA LEU A 69 7.68 -14.71 -37.70
C LEU A 69 8.28 -14.04 -38.94
N LYS A 70 7.54 -13.07 -39.49
CA LYS A 70 8.03 -12.28 -40.62
C LYS A 70 9.22 -11.45 -40.14
N HIS A 71 10.29 -11.45 -40.93
CA HIS A 71 11.42 -10.55 -40.68
C HIS A 71 10.92 -9.10 -40.70
N THR A 72 11.24 -8.36 -39.67
CA THR A 72 10.93 -6.93 -39.55
C THR A 72 12.20 -6.18 -39.19
N GLU A 73 12.55 -5.19 -40.00
CA GLU A 73 13.68 -4.32 -39.74
C GLU A 73 13.26 -3.30 -38.67
N THR A 74 13.80 -3.44 -37.46
CA THR A 74 13.53 -2.51 -36.36
C THR A 74 14.59 -1.41 -36.39
N GLN A 75 14.20 -0.17 -36.67
CA GLN A 75 15.11 0.98 -36.56
C GLN A 75 15.08 1.55 -35.15
N GLU A 76 16.02 1.11 -34.31
CA GLU A 76 16.31 1.75 -33.03
C GLU A 76 17.06 3.06 -33.29
N LYS A 77 16.36 4.18 -33.15
CA LYS A 77 17.01 5.50 -33.16
C LYS A 77 17.54 5.77 -31.76
N ASN A 78 18.84 5.76 -31.60
CA ASN A 78 19.52 6.38 -30.46
C ASN A 78 20.05 7.75 -30.91
N PRO A 79 19.19 8.79 -31.03
CA PRO A 79 19.63 10.09 -31.48
C PRO A 79 20.63 10.64 -30.46
N LEU A 80 21.78 11.10 -30.95
CA LEU A 80 22.68 11.89 -30.14
C LEU A 80 21.97 13.18 -29.71
N PRO A 81 22.28 13.73 -28.52
CA PRO A 81 21.81 15.05 -28.13
C PRO A 81 22.12 16.07 -29.22
N ASP A 82 21.18 16.97 -29.50
CA ASP A 82 21.40 18.06 -30.44
C ASP A 82 22.35 19.12 -29.83
N LYS A 83 22.79 20.06 -30.69
CA LYS A 83 23.71 21.12 -30.26
C LYS A 83 23.12 21.98 -29.14
N ASP A 84 21.82 22.23 -29.21
CA ASP A 84 21.11 23.05 -28.23
C ASP A 84 21.09 22.38 -26.85
N ALA A 85 20.82 21.08 -26.76
CA ALA A 85 20.88 20.33 -25.51
C ALA A 85 22.29 20.33 -24.90
N ILE A 86 23.32 20.22 -25.75
CA ILE A 86 24.73 20.28 -25.29
C ILE A 86 25.08 21.67 -24.77
N GLU A 87 24.65 22.73 -25.46
CA GLU A 87 24.90 24.11 -25.03
C GLU A 87 24.16 24.47 -23.74
N GLN A 88 22.91 24.00 -23.58
CA GLN A 88 22.15 24.15 -22.35
C GLN A 88 22.82 23.46 -21.16
N GLU A 89 23.23 22.20 -21.32
CA GLU A 89 23.93 21.47 -20.26
C GLU A 89 25.26 22.15 -19.93
N ARG A 90 26.03 22.59 -20.93
CA ARG A 90 27.27 23.34 -20.72
C ARG A 90 27.03 24.65 -19.96
N GLY A 91 25.96 25.37 -20.29
CA GLY A 91 25.55 26.58 -19.59
C GLY A 91 25.22 26.32 -18.12
N LYS A 92 24.48 25.25 -17.84
CA LYS A 92 24.15 24.81 -16.48
C LYS A 92 25.42 24.42 -15.69
N GLN A 93 26.32 23.65 -16.28
CA GLN A 93 27.59 23.28 -15.66
C GLN A 93 28.44 24.50 -15.32
N ASN A 94 28.53 25.46 -16.24
CA ASN A 94 29.24 26.72 -16.00
C ASN A 94 28.61 27.54 -14.86
N LEU A 95 27.27 27.56 -14.77
CA LEU A 95 26.56 28.25 -13.69
C LEU A 95 26.84 27.60 -12.33
N ILE A 96 26.76 26.27 -12.25
CA ILE A 96 27.05 25.50 -11.03
C ILE A 96 28.49 25.76 -10.60
N ALA A 97 29.45 25.60 -11.52
CA ALA A 97 30.86 25.86 -11.24
C ALA A 97 31.12 27.31 -10.81
N GLY A 98 30.40 28.27 -11.39
CA GLY A 98 30.47 29.68 -11.02
C GLY A 98 29.99 29.94 -9.59
N ILE A 99 28.93 29.25 -9.14
CA ILE A 99 28.40 29.34 -7.78
C ILE A 99 29.35 28.63 -6.79
N GLU A 100 29.80 27.41 -7.10
CA GLU A 100 30.70 26.63 -6.24
C GLU A 100 32.02 27.36 -5.98
N ASN A 101 32.56 28.03 -6.99
CA ASN A 101 33.84 28.75 -6.90
C ASN A 101 33.66 30.26 -6.63
N PHE A 102 32.45 30.71 -6.31
CA PHE A 102 32.20 32.12 -6.03
C PHE A 102 32.87 32.52 -4.72
N ASP A 103 33.74 33.54 -4.79
CA ASP A 103 34.39 34.11 -3.60
C ASP A 103 33.51 35.20 -2.97
N PRO A 104 32.92 34.96 -1.78
CA PRO A 104 32.06 35.94 -1.12
C PRO A 104 32.78 37.24 -0.75
N ARG A 105 34.12 37.24 -0.67
CA ARG A 105 34.91 38.45 -0.37
C ARG A 105 34.89 39.46 -1.50
N LYS A 106 34.49 39.05 -2.72
CA LYS A 106 34.27 39.93 -3.86
C LYS A 106 32.94 40.69 -3.78
N LEU A 107 32.06 40.33 -2.85
CA LEU A 107 30.84 41.10 -2.59
C LEU A 107 31.20 42.46 -1.98
N LYS A 108 30.59 43.51 -2.52
CA LYS A 108 30.75 44.86 -1.96
C LYS A 108 30.04 44.94 -0.62
N HIS A 109 30.67 45.59 0.36
CA HIS A 109 30.02 45.88 1.62
C HIS A 109 28.79 46.76 1.38
N THR A 110 27.66 46.39 1.99
CA THR A 110 26.41 47.14 1.95
C THR A 110 25.85 47.22 3.36
N GLU A 111 25.43 48.42 3.76
CA GLU A 111 24.82 48.65 5.06
C GLU A 111 23.31 48.36 4.95
N THR A 112 22.86 47.27 5.58
CA THR A 112 21.44 46.90 5.61
C THR A 112 20.72 47.65 6.73
N GLN A 113 19.78 48.54 6.38
CA GLN A 113 18.88 49.16 7.36
C GLN A 113 17.67 48.27 7.61
N GLU A 114 17.71 47.47 8.67
CA GLU A 114 16.54 46.75 9.18
C GLU A 114 15.68 47.73 9.99
N LYS A 115 14.59 48.22 9.39
CA LYS A 115 13.59 49.00 10.13
C LYS A 115 12.70 48.01 10.88
N ASN A 116 12.88 47.93 12.19
CA ASN A 116 11.92 47.30 13.09
C ASN A 116 11.16 48.40 13.86
N PRO A 117 10.27 49.17 13.19
CA PRO A 117 9.50 50.18 13.89
C PRO A 117 8.57 49.49 14.89
N LEU A 118 8.67 49.87 16.16
CA LEU A 118 7.66 49.47 17.13
C LEU A 118 6.30 50.03 16.68
N PRO A 119 5.20 49.27 16.80
CA PRO A 119 3.87 49.78 16.52
C PRO A 119 3.64 51.08 17.29
N THR A 120 3.13 52.10 16.61
CA THR A 120 2.76 53.36 17.26
C THR A 120 1.56 53.16 18.18
N LYS A 121 1.42 53.99 19.22
CA LYS A 121 0.33 53.85 20.19
C LYS A 121 -1.04 53.91 19.50
N GLU A 122 -1.16 54.73 18.46
CA GLU A 122 -2.35 54.87 17.65
C GLU A 122 -2.73 53.55 16.96
N ALA A 123 -1.76 52.84 16.39
CA ALA A 123 -1.99 51.54 15.75
C ALA A 123 -2.41 50.46 16.76
N ILE A 124 -1.81 50.47 17.96
CA ILE A 124 -2.18 49.55 19.05
C ILE A 124 -3.60 49.83 19.55
N ASP A 125 -3.99 51.10 19.65
CA ASP A 125 -5.31 51.49 20.15
C ASP A 125 -6.42 51.26 19.10
N GLU A 126 -6.09 51.34 17.81
CA GLU A 126 -7.00 51.00 16.71
C GLU A 126 -7.27 49.48 16.65
N GLU A 127 -6.25 48.65 16.85
CA GLU A 127 -6.39 47.19 16.92
C GLU A 127 -7.15 46.73 18.16
N LYS A 128 -7.00 47.41 19.30
CA LYS A 128 -7.79 47.14 20.52
C LYS A 128 -9.27 47.50 20.42
N LYS A 129 -9.67 48.28 19.40
CA LYS A 129 -11.06 48.70 19.17
C LYS A 129 -11.79 47.82 18.16
N ALA A 130 -11.07 46.98 17.40
CA ALA A 130 -11.65 45.93 16.56
C ALA A 130 -12.05 44.70 17.40
#